data_AF-A0A4U7DX79-F1
#
_entry.id   AF-A0A4U7DX79-F1
#
_cell.length_a   1.000
_cell.length_b   1.000
_cell.length_c   1.000
_cell.angle_alpha   90.00
_cell.angle_beta   90.00
_cell.angle_gamma   90.00
#
_symmetry.space_group_name_H-M   'P 1'
#
loop_
_entity.id
_entity.type
_entity.pdbx_description
1 polymer ?
#
loop_
_entity_poly.entity_id
_entity_poly.type
_entity_poly.pdbx_seq_one_letter_code
_entity_poly.pdbx_strand_id
1 'polypeptide(L)'
;MVQPTDGPQLGDTTSETPLDEPLTDFLDAKAKTLGESEDGTTQRSGNYVQALERVVPDWIEWMNGQGVTTVEAVDSRHLARYAGHLARRVNARRASNDTDGITAATAWNYYSLVSAYLRYCQQWEYIPENPADTDRAKDEMPDRPATDSSKQQFWSTQQRETIVSYVDERAYAAIDADPQSREALTAARDRALVYVIGFSGVRGAEVLASSRDDRRTGITWGDIDTDQEVLTVLGKSQQIEKAPLTDRPVSALNRWQTLLDPPTDAWPVFPSFHLASLRDAARSQLQERDADPETIDTVTSLGTADLVDAFRERDLTPPALTTEGGRYTLKKHSQAAAVDCSDDSKAYLTLHGARRGVGEAYYDAAGFSDAQRVLRHEDPSTTSKMYAHKEAGELSDVGSDIFSADE
;
A
#
# COMPACT_ATOMS: atom_id res chain seq x y z
N MET A 1 51.46 -63.43 -3.43
CA MET A 1 51.17 -62.47 -2.35
C MET A 1 51.50 -61.08 -2.88
N VAL A 2 50.48 -60.38 -3.36
CA VAL A 2 50.54 -59.00 -3.85
C VAL A 2 49.30 -58.33 -3.24
N GLN A 3 49.51 -57.29 -2.44
CA GLN A 3 48.43 -56.43 -1.98
C GLN A 3 48.20 -55.31 -3.01
N PRO A 4 46.95 -54.94 -3.31
CA PRO A 4 46.57 -53.61 -3.78
C PRO A 4 45.94 -52.83 -2.60
N THR A 5 46.51 -51.72 -2.13
CA THR A 5 46.43 -50.32 -2.60
C THR A 5 45.03 -49.69 -2.53
N ASP A 6 44.94 -48.71 -1.63
CA ASP A 6 44.12 -47.49 -1.60
C ASP A 6 42.62 -47.60 -1.88
N GLY A 7 41.85 -47.58 -0.79
CA GLY A 7 40.46 -47.12 -0.82
C GLY A 7 40.41 -45.58 -0.91
N PRO A 8 39.43 -44.99 -1.63
CA PRO A 8 39.31 -43.55 -1.72
C PRO A 8 38.99 -42.94 -0.34
N GLN A 9 39.80 -41.96 0.05
CA GLN A 9 39.54 -41.07 1.17
C GLN A 9 38.19 -40.37 0.96
N LEU A 10 37.28 -40.55 1.93
CA LEU A 10 36.08 -39.72 2.08
C LEU A 10 36.52 -38.28 2.34
N GLY A 11 36.51 -37.46 1.29
CA GLY A 11 36.46 -36.01 1.42
C GLY A 11 35.01 -35.59 1.59
N ASP A 12 34.52 -35.61 2.82
CA ASP A 12 33.28 -34.91 3.19
C ASP A 12 33.66 -33.49 3.63
N THR A 13 33.93 -32.64 2.63
CA THR A 13 33.81 -31.19 2.81
C THR A 13 32.43 -30.84 2.31
N THR A 14 31.45 -30.91 3.19
CA THR A 14 30.15 -30.25 3.01
C THR A 14 30.45 -28.79 2.72
N SER A 15 30.25 -28.36 1.47
CA SER A 15 30.36 -26.96 1.11
C SER A 15 29.22 -26.23 1.83
N GLU A 16 29.53 -25.53 2.91
CA GLU A 16 28.54 -24.73 3.61
C GLU A 16 28.06 -23.59 2.70
N THR A 17 26.75 -23.38 2.66
CA THR A 17 26.09 -22.43 1.76
C THR A 17 26.19 -21.02 2.36
N PRO A 18 26.76 -20.02 1.70
CA PRO A 18 26.71 -18.62 2.14
C PRO A 18 25.29 -18.12 2.41
N LEU A 19 25.12 -17.29 3.43
CA LEU A 19 23.82 -16.77 3.87
C LEU A 19 23.05 -15.97 2.81
N ASP A 20 23.73 -15.42 1.81
CA ASP A 20 23.15 -14.63 0.73
C ASP A 20 22.91 -15.45 -0.54
N GLU A 21 23.47 -16.65 -0.67
CA GLU A 21 23.35 -17.46 -1.89
C GLU A 21 21.89 -17.74 -2.27
N PRO A 22 20.99 -18.20 -1.38
CA PRO A 22 19.58 -18.43 -1.72
C PRO A 22 18.74 -17.16 -1.92
N LEU A 23 19.29 -15.97 -1.62
CA LEU A 23 18.50 -14.74 -1.52
C LEU A 23 17.92 -14.34 -2.87
N THR A 24 18.72 -14.37 -3.94
CA THR A 24 18.28 -13.98 -5.28
C THR A 24 17.06 -14.79 -5.74
N ASP A 25 17.14 -16.11 -5.65
CA ASP A 25 16.05 -17.02 -6.04
C ASP A 25 14.81 -16.82 -5.15
N PHE A 26 15.00 -16.61 -3.85
CA PHE A 26 13.90 -16.30 -2.95
C PHE A 26 13.19 -15.00 -3.33
N LEU A 27 13.95 -13.94 -3.65
CA LEU A 27 13.39 -12.66 -4.06
C LEU A 27 12.64 -12.80 -5.39
N ASP A 28 13.19 -13.54 -6.36
CA ASP A 28 12.52 -13.82 -7.63
C ASP A 28 11.20 -14.58 -7.42
N ALA A 29 11.20 -15.59 -6.55
CA ALA A 29 10.01 -16.36 -6.23
C ALA A 29 8.92 -15.56 -5.48
N LYS A 30 9.27 -14.41 -4.89
CA LYS A 30 8.32 -13.52 -4.17
C LYS A 30 7.96 -12.25 -4.94
N ALA A 31 8.66 -11.94 -6.03
CA ALA A 31 8.36 -10.81 -6.88
C ALA A 31 6.98 -10.96 -7.53
N LYS A 32 6.32 -9.83 -7.78
CA LYS A 32 5.05 -9.79 -8.49
C LYS A 32 5.24 -9.79 -10.01
N THR A 33 6.25 -9.09 -10.47
CA THR A 33 6.75 -9.14 -11.85
C THR A 33 8.28 -9.13 -11.81
N LEU A 34 8.86 -9.68 -12.87
CA LEU A 34 10.30 -9.69 -13.13
C LEU A 34 10.54 -8.97 -14.46
N GLY A 35 11.58 -8.15 -14.49
CA GLY A 35 12.11 -7.52 -15.68
C GLY A 35 13.63 -7.55 -15.68
N GLU A 36 14.22 -7.11 -16.79
CA GLU A 36 15.67 -6.91 -16.90
C GLU A 36 15.93 -5.41 -17.12
N SER A 37 16.82 -4.85 -16.32
CA SER A 37 17.33 -3.49 -16.50
C SER A 37 18.31 -3.45 -17.69
N GLU A 38 18.57 -2.25 -18.23
CA GLU A 38 19.53 -2.06 -19.33
C GLU A 38 20.96 -2.54 -19.01
N ASP A 39 21.32 -2.62 -17.73
CA ASP A 39 22.60 -3.12 -17.24
C ASP A 39 22.63 -4.64 -16.98
N GLY A 40 21.56 -5.36 -17.33
CA GLY A 40 21.43 -6.80 -17.15
C GLY A 40 21.05 -7.24 -15.72
N THR A 41 20.70 -6.31 -14.83
CA THR A 41 20.22 -6.65 -13.48
C THR A 41 18.73 -7.00 -13.47
N THR A 42 18.34 -7.99 -12.66
CA THR A 42 16.93 -8.36 -12.48
C THR A 42 16.19 -7.28 -11.71
N GLN A 43 15.15 -6.70 -12.34
CA GLN A 43 14.25 -5.75 -11.72
C GLN A 43 13.04 -6.48 -11.12
N ARG A 44 12.78 -6.28 -9.83
CA ARG A 44 11.67 -6.91 -9.10
C ARG A 44 10.62 -5.89 -8.70
N SER A 45 9.35 -6.21 -8.94
CA SER A 45 8.23 -5.39 -8.47
C SER A 45 7.48 -6.02 -7.29
N GLY A 46 6.91 -5.17 -6.44
CA GLY A 46 6.06 -5.55 -5.33
C GLY A 46 6.55 -5.05 -3.98
N ASN A 47 5.63 -4.52 -3.17
CA ASN A 47 5.95 -4.02 -1.83
C ASN A 47 6.59 -5.08 -0.91
N TYR A 48 6.18 -6.34 -1.06
CA TYR A 48 6.69 -7.44 -0.25
C TYR A 48 8.14 -7.77 -0.60
N VAL A 49 8.47 -7.91 -1.89
CA VAL A 49 9.84 -8.21 -2.33
C VAL A 49 10.79 -7.06 -2.03
N GLN A 50 10.37 -5.79 -2.20
CA GLN A 50 11.19 -4.64 -1.82
C GLN A 50 11.47 -4.56 -0.32
N ALA A 51 10.53 -5.02 0.52
CA ALA A 51 10.77 -5.13 1.96
C ALA A 51 11.79 -6.22 2.28
N LEU A 52 11.73 -7.36 1.57
CA LEU A 52 12.72 -8.44 1.69
C LEU A 52 14.11 -8.00 1.24
N GLU A 53 14.22 -7.32 0.09
CA GLU A 53 15.47 -6.77 -0.48
C GLU A 53 16.20 -5.82 0.47
N ARG A 54 15.47 -5.19 1.39
CA ARG A 54 16.09 -4.35 2.42
C ARG A 54 16.38 -5.13 3.70
N VAL A 55 15.38 -5.83 4.23
CA VAL A 55 15.45 -6.39 5.59
C VAL A 55 16.31 -7.64 5.67
N VAL A 56 16.28 -8.50 4.65
CA VAL A 56 17.03 -9.77 4.68
C VAL A 56 18.54 -9.49 4.54
N PRO A 57 19.02 -8.63 3.63
CA PRO A 57 20.42 -8.21 3.62
C PRO A 57 20.88 -7.56 4.92
N ASP A 58 20.09 -6.64 5.51
CA ASP A 58 20.42 -6.03 6.82
C ASP A 58 20.61 -7.11 7.91
N TRP A 59 19.80 -8.18 7.87
CA TRP A 59 19.93 -9.31 8.79
C TRP A 59 21.15 -10.19 8.48
N ILE A 60 21.45 -10.47 7.21
CA ILE A 60 22.65 -11.22 6.80
C ILE A 60 23.91 -10.48 7.25
N GLU A 61 23.99 -9.17 7.03
CA GLU A 61 25.11 -8.34 7.51
C GLU A 61 25.24 -8.42 9.04
N TRP A 62 24.11 -8.35 9.76
CA TRP A 62 24.10 -8.51 11.21
C TRP A 62 24.63 -9.89 11.65
N MET A 63 24.22 -10.97 10.99
CA MET A 63 24.68 -12.34 11.26
C MET A 63 26.17 -12.52 10.97
N ASN A 64 26.65 -11.98 9.85
CA ASN A 64 28.07 -11.96 9.49
C ASN A 64 28.89 -11.25 10.58
N GLY A 65 28.38 -10.13 11.13
CA GLY A 65 28.98 -9.45 12.27
C GLY A 65 28.99 -10.26 13.58
N GLN A 66 28.17 -11.31 13.69
CA GLN A 66 28.21 -12.29 14.79
C GLN A 66 29.08 -13.52 14.47
N GLY A 67 29.74 -13.56 13.30
CA GLY A 67 30.57 -14.68 12.86
C GLY A 67 29.79 -15.86 12.28
N VAL A 68 28.52 -15.68 11.91
CA VAL A 68 27.69 -16.70 11.26
C VAL A 68 27.50 -16.30 9.81
N THR A 69 28.16 -17.01 8.90
CA THR A 69 28.24 -16.64 7.48
C THR A 69 27.53 -17.62 6.54
N THR A 70 27.09 -18.77 7.07
CA THR A 70 26.49 -19.85 6.29
C THR A 70 25.08 -20.19 6.78
N VAL A 71 24.23 -20.67 5.88
CA VAL A 71 22.81 -20.96 6.17
C VAL A 71 22.70 -22.09 7.21
N GLU A 72 23.54 -23.10 7.09
CA GLU A 72 23.59 -24.29 7.96
C GLU A 72 24.05 -23.96 9.38
N ALA A 73 24.85 -22.90 9.56
CA ALA A 73 25.33 -22.45 10.87
C ALA A 73 24.27 -21.66 11.66
N VAL A 74 23.15 -21.28 11.03
CA VAL A 74 22.07 -20.54 11.69
C VAL A 74 21.27 -21.48 12.60
N ASP A 75 21.09 -21.09 13.86
CA ASP A 75 20.35 -21.86 14.86
C ASP A 75 19.36 -21.00 15.64
N SER A 76 18.54 -21.63 16.47
CA SER A 76 17.55 -20.93 17.30
C SER A 76 18.16 -19.91 18.27
N ARG A 77 19.42 -20.07 18.70
CA ARG A 77 20.10 -19.12 19.58
C ARG A 77 20.51 -17.87 18.81
N HIS A 78 20.94 -18.01 17.56
CA HIS A 78 21.21 -16.88 16.68
C HIS A 78 19.93 -16.04 16.45
N LEU A 79 18.79 -16.70 16.19
CA LEU A 79 17.51 -15.99 16.00
C LEU A 79 16.99 -15.36 17.30
N ALA A 80 17.20 -16.00 18.46
CA ALA A 80 16.91 -15.41 19.77
C ALA A 80 17.73 -14.14 20.03
N ARG A 81 19.03 -14.14 19.67
CA ARG A 81 19.88 -12.94 19.75
C ARG A 81 19.42 -11.83 18.81
N TYR A 82 18.96 -12.18 17.61
CA TYR A 82 18.41 -11.22 16.66
C TYR A 82 17.08 -10.61 17.18
N ALA A 83 16.18 -11.45 17.70
CA ALA A 83 14.96 -11.00 18.38
C ALA A 83 15.27 -10.03 19.53
N GLY A 84 16.23 -10.37 20.39
CA GLY A 84 16.69 -9.49 21.46
C GLY A 84 17.33 -8.19 20.93
N HIS A 85 18.02 -8.20 19.79
CA HIS A 85 18.49 -6.99 19.12
C HIS A 85 17.32 -6.09 18.68
N LEU A 86 16.28 -6.67 18.08
CA LEU A 86 15.07 -5.92 17.71
C LEU A 86 14.34 -5.38 18.95
N ALA A 87 14.24 -6.16 20.03
CA ALA A 87 13.66 -5.73 21.31
C ALA A 87 14.43 -4.52 21.90
N ARG A 88 15.77 -4.54 21.86
CA ARG A 88 16.59 -3.39 22.28
C ARG A 88 16.30 -2.15 21.43
N ARG A 89 16.11 -2.28 20.12
CA ARG A 89 15.73 -1.14 19.25
C ARG A 89 14.33 -0.61 19.55
N VAL A 90 13.40 -1.45 20.00
CA VAL A 90 12.09 -1.02 20.48
C VAL A 90 12.20 -0.27 21.80
N ASN A 91 13.02 -0.76 22.73
CA ASN A 91 13.25 -0.08 24.00
C ASN A 91 13.99 1.26 23.83
N ALA A 92 14.93 1.35 22.89
CA ALA A 92 15.58 2.62 22.52
C ALA A 92 14.56 3.67 22.05
N ARG A 93 13.54 3.26 21.29
CA ARG A 93 12.45 4.14 20.87
C ARG A 93 11.60 4.65 22.01
N ARG A 94 11.26 3.75 22.94
CA ARG A 94 10.52 4.11 24.16
C ARG A 94 11.32 5.08 25.04
N ALA A 95 12.63 4.90 25.12
CA ALA A 95 13.52 5.74 25.94
C ALA A 95 13.79 7.13 25.30
N SER A 96 13.81 7.22 23.98
CA SER A 96 14.16 8.44 23.23
C SER A 96 12.95 9.30 22.85
N ASN A 97 11.76 9.01 23.38
CA ASN A 97 10.52 9.70 23.00
C ASN A 97 10.30 9.70 21.47
N ASP A 98 10.41 8.50 20.87
CA ASP A 98 10.19 8.22 19.45
C ASP A 98 11.24 8.74 18.45
N THR A 99 12.37 9.30 18.88
CA THR A 99 13.40 9.84 17.96
C THR A 99 14.36 8.77 17.42
N ASP A 100 14.69 7.74 18.21
CA ASP A 100 15.63 6.69 17.82
C ASP A 100 14.97 5.30 17.83
N GLY A 101 15.46 4.33 17.05
CA GLY A 101 14.97 2.94 17.10
C GLY A 101 13.69 2.67 16.31
N ILE A 102 12.96 1.61 16.66
CA ILE A 102 11.83 1.08 15.85
C ILE A 102 10.59 0.78 16.71
N THR A 103 9.42 0.70 16.08
CA THR A 103 8.20 0.26 16.77
C THR A 103 8.20 -1.26 16.97
N ALA A 104 7.42 -1.77 17.95
CA ALA A 104 7.22 -3.21 18.12
C ALA A 104 6.65 -3.87 16.85
N ALA A 105 5.73 -3.20 16.15
CA ALA A 105 5.19 -3.68 14.88
C ALA A 105 6.28 -3.81 13.80
N THR A 106 7.19 -2.84 13.71
CA THR A 106 8.33 -2.88 12.79
C THR A 106 9.27 -4.04 13.13
N ALA A 107 9.56 -4.27 14.42
CA ALA A 107 10.37 -5.40 14.87
C ALA A 107 9.75 -6.74 14.44
N TRP A 108 8.46 -6.95 14.73
CA TRP A 108 7.75 -8.15 14.32
C TRP A 108 7.70 -8.33 12.80
N ASN A 109 7.55 -7.24 12.05
CA ASN A 109 7.61 -7.29 10.59
C ASN A 109 9.00 -7.73 10.11
N TYR A 110 10.08 -7.17 10.65
CA TYR A 110 11.44 -7.56 10.26
C TYR A 110 11.73 -9.03 10.56
N TYR A 111 11.38 -9.47 11.76
CA TYR A 111 11.52 -10.85 12.16
C TYR A 111 10.71 -11.80 11.26
N SER A 112 9.50 -11.42 10.87
CA SER A 112 8.65 -12.23 9.98
C SER A 112 9.24 -12.36 8.57
N LEU A 113 9.86 -11.30 8.04
CA LEU A 113 10.54 -11.33 6.74
C LEU A 113 11.76 -12.25 6.77
N VAL A 114 12.57 -12.19 7.83
CA VAL A 114 13.71 -13.11 8.05
C VAL A 114 13.22 -14.55 8.21
N SER A 115 12.17 -14.77 9.01
CA SER A 115 11.56 -16.10 9.18
C SER A 115 11.02 -16.66 7.85
N ALA A 116 10.47 -15.81 6.97
CA ALA A 116 10.01 -16.22 5.65
C ALA A 116 11.17 -16.63 4.72
N TYR A 117 12.31 -15.93 4.81
CA TYR A 117 13.53 -16.32 4.09
C TYR A 117 14.05 -17.67 4.58
N LEU A 118 14.19 -17.85 5.89
CA LEU A 118 14.63 -19.14 6.46
C LEU A 118 13.65 -20.27 6.19
N ARG A 119 12.35 -19.99 6.08
CA ARG A 119 11.36 -20.97 5.61
C ARG A 119 11.58 -21.36 4.16
N TYR A 120 12.00 -20.43 3.30
CA TYR A 120 12.40 -20.76 1.93
C TYR A 120 13.65 -21.65 1.94
N CYS A 121 14.66 -21.31 2.73
CA CYS A 121 15.86 -22.15 2.88
C CYS A 121 15.51 -23.57 3.36
N GLN A 122 14.55 -23.69 4.28
CA GLN A 122 14.02 -24.99 4.70
C GLN A 122 13.31 -25.73 3.57
N GLN A 123 12.44 -25.05 2.81
CA GLN A 123 11.69 -25.66 1.71
C GLN A 123 12.59 -26.19 0.60
N TRP A 124 13.73 -25.55 0.40
CA TRP A 124 14.76 -25.95 -0.57
C TRP A 124 15.90 -26.78 0.04
N GLU A 125 15.68 -27.31 1.25
CA GLU A 125 16.57 -28.27 1.91
C GLU A 125 17.98 -27.76 2.26
N TYR A 126 18.22 -26.44 2.23
CA TYR A 126 19.46 -25.84 2.76
C TYR A 126 19.59 -26.05 4.27
N ILE A 127 18.45 -26.06 4.98
CA ILE A 127 18.37 -26.34 6.41
C ILE A 127 17.22 -27.31 6.69
N PRO A 128 17.33 -28.18 7.70
CA PRO A 128 16.28 -29.14 8.01
C PRO A 128 15.04 -28.50 8.65
N GLU A 129 15.24 -27.43 9.42
CA GLU A 129 14.19 -26.76 10.19
C GLU A 129 14.39 -25.25 10.18
N ASN A 130 13.30 -24.49 10.25
CA ASN A 130 13.37 -23.03 10.35
C ASN A 130 13.72 -22.59 11.79
N PRO A 131 14.93 -22.08 12.07
CA PRO A 131 15.33 -21.71 13.43
C PRO A 131 14.57 -20.51 14.00
N ALA A 132 13.92 -19.71 13.14
CA ALA A 132 13.08 -18.57 13.54
C ALA A 132 11.68 -18.99 14.00
N ASP A 133 11.27 -20.25 13.77
CA ASP A 133 9.94 -20.74 14.16
C ASP A 133 9.93 -21.42 15.54
N THR A 134 10.96 -21.19 16.36
CA THR A 134 11.10 -21.79 17.70
C THR A 134 10.60 -20.87 18.80
N ASP A 135 10.05 -21.43 19.88
CA ASP A 135 9.60 -20.67 21.05
C ASP A 135 10.74 -19.82 21.64
N ARG A 136 11.94 -20.42 21.76
CA ARG A 136 13.15 -19.71 22.22
C ARG A 136 13.39 -18.39 21.48
N ALA A 137 13.21 -18.37 20.17
CA ALA A 137 13.47 -17.17 19.39
C ALA A 137 12.30 -16.17 19.45
N LYS A 138 11.07 -16.66 19.59
CA LYS A 138 9.86 -15.85 19.74
C LYS A 138 9.71 -15.23 21.13
N ASP A 139 10.18 -15.90 22.18
CA ASP A 139 10.13 -15.43 23.57
C ASP A 139 11.01 -14.20 23.81
N GLU A 140 12.07 -14.02 23.02
CA GLU A 140 12.95 -12.84 23.07
C GLU A 140 12.39 -11.63 22.28
N MET A 141 11.31 -11.83 21.51
CA MET A 141 10.68 -10.73 20.79
C MET A 141 10.01 -9.77 21.79
N PRO A 142 9.95 -8.47 21.47
CA PRO A 142 9.12 -7.55 22.25
C PRO A 142 7.67 -8.02 22.22
N ASP A 143 6.92 -7.70 23.28
CA ASP A 143 5.47 -7.96 23.35
C ASP A 143 4.81 -7.60 22.02
N ARG A 144 3.96 -8.51 21.52
CA ARG A 144 3.20 -8.22 20.32
C ARG A 144 2.41 -6.95 20.55
N PRO A 145 2.45 -5.98 19.63
CA PRO A 145 1.65 -4.78 19.76
C PRO A 145 0.19 -5.22 19.87
N ALA A 146 -0.48 -4.81 20.95
CA ALA A 146 -1.91 -4.96 21.05
C ALA A 146 -2.53 -4.18 19.87
N THR A 147 -3.22 -4.87 18.98
CA THR A 147 -4.05 -4.24 17.95
C THR A 147 -5.23 -3.60 18.65
N ASP A 148 -5.04 -2.37 19.13
CA ASP A 148 -6.13 -1.57 19.66
C ASP A 148 -6.92 -1.01 18.48
N SER A 149 -7.97 -1.73 18.06
CA SER A 149 -8.82 -1.29 16.95
C SER A 149 -9.55 0.02 17.28
N SER A 150 -9.64 0.43 18.56
CA SER A 150 -10.23 1.71 18.96
C SER A 150 -9.36 2.92 18.58
N LYS A 151 -8.05 2.73 18.36
CA LYS A 151 -7.10 3.80 17.95
C LYS A 151 -6.94 3.91 16.43
N GLN A 152 -7.72 3.14 15.68
CA GLN A 152 -7.71 3.17 14.24
C GLN A 152 -8.57 4.33 13.75
N GLN A 153 -8.09 5.12 12.79
CA GLN A 153 -8.91 6.16 12.20
C GLN A 153 -10.11 5.59 11.45
N PHE A 154 -11.27 6.19 11.67
CA PHE A 154 -12.48 6.10 10.83
C PHE A 154 -12.84 7.52 10.45
N TRP A 155 -13.24 7.76 9.20
CA TRP A 155 -13.86 9.04 8.87
C TRP A 155 -15.24 9.07 9.52
N SER A 156 -15.40 9.88 10.56
CA SER A 156 -16.73 10.14 11.12
C SER A 156 -17.60 10.83 10.07
N THR A 157 -18.93 10.76 10.24
CA THR A 157 -19.86 11.47 9.34
C THR A 157 -19.54 12.97 9.28
N GLN A 158 -19.26 13.59 10.42
CA GLN A 158 -18.88 15.00 10.47
C GLN A 158 -17.56 15.29 9.73
N GLN A 159 -16.51 14.48 9.95
CA GLN A 159 -15.25 14.65 9.22
C GLN A 159 -15.43 14.52 7.72
N ARG A 160 -16.24 13.54 7.27
CA ARG A 160 -16.58 13.30 5.86
C ARG A 160 -17.33 14.48 5.26
N GLU A 161 -18.34 15.01 5.95
CA GLU A 161 -19.12 16.17 5.49
C GLU A 161 -18.26 17.42 5.39
N THR A 162 -17.42 17.69 6.40
CA THR A 162 -16.51 18.85 6.41
C THR A 162 -15.55 18.82 5.23
N ILE A 163 -14.86 17.70 4.98
CA ILE A 163 -13.92 17.63 3.84
C ILE A 163 -14.64 17.71 2.49
N VAL A 164 -15.83 17.10 2.36
CA VAL A 164 -16.64 17.16 1.13
C VAL A 164 -17.10 18.58 0.83
N SER A 165 -17.67 19.29 1.81
CA SER A 165 -18.11 20.68 1.64
C SER A 165 -16.95 21.57 1.19
N TYR A 166 -15.78 21.42 1.82
CA TYR A 166 -14.60 22.19 1.48
C TYR A 166 -14.10 21.92 0.04
N VAL A 167 -14.03 20.66 -0.39
CA VAL A 167 -13.57 20.37 -1.76
C VAL A 167 -14.61 20.73 -2.82
N ASP A 168 -15.89 20.70 -2.49
CA ASP A 168 -16.97 21.22 -3.35
C ASP A 168 -16.80 22.71 -3.58
N GLU A 169 -16.77 23.51 -2.51
CA GLU A 169 -16.59 24.96 -2.57
C GLU A 169 -15.33 25.34 -3.34
N ARG A 170 -14.22 24.68 -3.05
CA ARG A 170 -12.94 24.91 -3.73
C ARG A 170 -13.02 24.60 -5.23
N ALA A 171 -13.63 23.47 -5.61
CA ALA A 171 -13.74 23.09 -7.01
C ALA A 171 -14.65 24.05 -7.77
N TYR A 172 -15.81 24.40 -7.22
CA TYR A 172 -16.72 25.35 -7.86
C TYR A 172 -16.08 26.73 -8.03
N ALA A 173 -15.47 27.27 -6.98
CA ALA A 173 -14.80 28.57 -7.06
C ALA A 173 -13.67 28.59 -8.10
N ALA A 174 -12.87 27.52 -8.18
CA ALA A 174 -11.79 27.43 -9.15
C ALA A 174 -12.30 27.31 -10.60
N ILE A 175 -13.34 26.49 -10.82
CA ILE A 175 -13.97 26.31 -12.13
C ILE A 175 -14.63 27.61 -12.61
N ASP A 176 -15.33 28.30 -11.72
CA ASP A 176 -16.01 29.56 -12.05
C ASP A 176 -15.02 30.69 -12.34
N ALA A 177 -13.85 30.68 -11.70
CA ALA A 177 -12.79 31.66 -11.95
C ALA A 177 -12.11 31.46 -13.31
N ASP A 178 -11.67 30.22 -13.61
CA ASP A 178 -11.10 29.84 -14.90
C ASP A 178 -11.11 28.31 -15.04
N PRO A 179 -12.02 27.74 -15.87
CA PRO A 179 -12.17 26.30 -16.01
C PRO A 179 -10.96 25.63 -16.67
N GLN A 180 -10.14 26.36 -17.43
CA GLN A 180 -8.94 25.82 -18.09
C GLN A 180 -7.70 25.92 -17.19
N SER A 181 -7.80 26.61 -16.05
CA SER A 181 -6.66 26.78 -15.15
C SER A 181 -6.19 25.45 -14.53
N ARG A 182 -4.90 25.41 -14.21
CA ARG A 182 -4.31 24.33 -13.40
C ARG A 182 -5.07 24.16 -12.07
N GLU A 183 -5.54 25.25 -11.47
CA GLU A 183 -6.25 25.21 -10.20
C GLU A 183 -7.63 24.56 -10.32
N ALA A 184 -8.41 24.89 -11.36
CA ALA A 184 -9.69 24.23 -11.64
C ALA A 184 -9.51 22.73 -11.86
N LEU A 185 -8.56 22.34 -12.73
CA LEU A 185 -8.25 20.92 -12.98
C LEU A 185 -7.84 20.19 -11.69
N THR A 186 -6.97 20.80 -10.88
CA THR A 186 -6.51 20.20 -9.63
C THR A 186 -7.65 20.07 -8.62
N ALA A 187 -8.45 21.11 -8.44
CA ALA A 187 -9.54 21.12 -7.46
C ALA A 187 -10.66 20.15 -7.84
N ALA A 188 -11.02 20.06 -9.12
CA ALA A 188 -12.02 19.13 -9.61
C ALA A 188 -11.57 17.67 -9.50
N ARG A 189 -10.31 17.37 -9.83
CA ARG A 189 -9.72 16.03 -9.61
C ARG A 189 -9.72 15.66 -8.12
N ASP A 190 -9.28 16.57 -7.27
CA ASP A 190 -9.20 16.33 -5.82
C ASP A 190 -10.59 16.11 -5.21
N ARG A 191 -11.59 16.86 -5.67
CA ARG A 191 -13.00 16.64 -5.34
C ARG A 191 -13.42 15.23 -5.73
N ALA A 192 -13.25 14.83 -7.00
CA ALA A 192 -13.59 13.49 -7.45
C ALA A 192 -12.88 12.39 -6.63
N LEU A 193 -11.60 12.59 -6.28
CA LEU A 193 -10.84 11.66 -5.45
C LEU A 193 -11.42 11.52 -4.04
N VAL A 194 -11.76 12.63 -3.37
CA VAL A 194 -12.36 12.62 -2.03
C VAL A 194 -13.70 11.88 -2.05
N TYR A 195 -14.51 12.10 -3.08
CA TYR A 195 -15.76 11.38 -3.24
C TYR A 195 -15.55 9.87 -3.44
N VAL A 196 -14.71 9.47 -4.39
CA VAL A 196 -14.44 8.05 -4.64
C VAL A 196 -13.93 7.37 -3.36
N ILE A 197 -12.92 7.94 -2.69
CA ILE A 197 -12.36 7.36 -1.46
C ILE A 197 -13.35 7.37 -0.29
N GLY A 198 -14.14 8.43 -0.16
CA GLY A 198 -15.05 8.66 0.96
C GLY A 198 -16.34 7.83 0.93
N PHE A 199 -16.73 7.29 -0.23
CA PHE A 199 -18.04 6.65 -0.41
C PHE A 199 -18.01 5.26 -1.08
N SER A 200 -16.91 4.80 -1.68
CA SER A 200 -16.87 3.50 -2.40
C SER A 200 -16.27 2.32 -1.61
N GLY A 201 -15.66 2.59 -0.44
CA GLY A 201 -14.99 1.56 0.36
C GLY A 201 -13.72 0.99 -0.29
N VAL A 202 -13.21 1.60 -1.36
CA VAL A 202 -11.98 1.16 -2.04
C VAL A 202 -10.73 1.41 -1.22
N ARG A 203 -9.68 0.63 -1.47
CA ARG A 203 -8.34 0.91 -0.94
C ARG A 203 -7.70 2.00 -1.81
N GLY A 204 -6.94 2.91 -1.21
CA GLY A 204 -6.21 3.93 -1.99
C GLY A 204 -5.32 3.32 -3.09
N ALA A 205 -4.66 2.19 -2.80
CA ALA A 205 -3.83 1.48 -3.77
C ALA A 205 -4.63 0.72 -4.87
N GLU A 206 -5.96 0.63 -4.75
CA GLU A 206 -6.83 0.08 -5.81
C GLU A 206 -7.14 1.13 -6.88
N VAL A 207 -7.13 2.42 -6.52
CA VAL A 207 -7.53 3.52 -7.41
C VAL A 207 -6.39 4.46 -7.79
N LEU A 208 -5.31 4.47 -7.01
CA LEU A 208 -4.12 5.29 -7.23
C LEU A 208 -2.94 4.45 -7.67
N ALA A 209 -2.02 5.06 -8.41
CA ALA A 209 -0.81 4.40 -8.87
C ALA A 209 0.14 4.05 -7.73
N SER A 210 0.95 3.02 -7.95
CA SER A 210 2.03 2.58 -7.07
C SER A 210 3.34 2.61 -7.83
N SER A 211 4.33 3.37 -7.34
CA SER A 211 5.69 3.33 -7.90
C SER A 211 6.42 2.01 -7.63
N ARG A 212 5.82 1.13 -6.82
CA ARG A 212 6.41 -0.14 -6.38
C ARG A 212 5.70 -1.37 -6.96
N ASP A 213 4.64 -1.17 -7.74
CA ASP A 213 3.84 -2.25 -8.32
C ASP A 213 3.38 -1.78 -9.70
N ASP A 214 4.08 -2.23 -10.74
CA ASP A 214 3.86 -1.89 -12.16
C ASP A 214 2.46 -2.24 -12.65
N ARG A 215 1.81 -3.22 -12.01
CA ARG A 215 0.42 -3.61 -12.29
C ARG A 215 -0.61 -2.65 -11.68
N ARG A 216 -0.17 -1.71 -10.82
CA ARG A 216 -1.01 -0.68 -10.20
C ARG A 216 -0.67 0.68 -10.78
N THR A 217 -1.18 0.92 -11.98
CA THR A 217 -1.00 2.18 -12.73
C THR A 217 -2.04 3.25 -12.38
N GLY A 218 -2.95 2.98 -11.44
CA GLY A 218 -4.12 3.81 -11.16
C GLY A 218 -5.29 3.46 -12.06
N ILE A 219 -6.51 3.77 -11.63
CA ILE A 219 -7.71 3.48 -12.44
C ILE A 219 -7.81 4.44 -13.63
N THR A 220 -8.36 3.92 -14.72
CA THR A 220 -8.65 4.63 -15.96
C THR A 220 -10.15 4.87 -16.11
N TRP A 221 -10.54 5.74 -17.03
CA TRP A 221 -11.96 5.96 -17.30
C TRP A 221 -12.68 4.69 -17.79
N GLY A 222 -11.95 3.78 -18.44
CA GLY A 222 -12.48 2.46 -18.83
C GLY A 222 -12.79 1.53 -17.64
N ASP A 223 -12.33 1.85 -16.43
CA ASP A 223 -12.66 1.11 -15.21
C ASP A 223 -13.95 1.59 -14.54
N ILE A 224 -14.53 2.70 -15.00
CA ILE A 224 -15.71 3.35 -14.42
C ILE A 224 -16.94 3.06 -15.29
N ASP A 225 -17.98 2.51 -14.66
CA ASP A 225 -19.31 2.37 -15.24
C ASP A 225 -20.27 3.22 -14.40
N THR A 226 -20.57 4.44 -14.86
CA THR A 226 -21.48 5.36 -14.16
C THR A 226 -22.95 4.99 -14.32
N ASP A 227 -23.31 4.20 -15.33
CA ASP A 227 -24.68 3.72 -15.54
C ASP A 227 -25.02 2.59 -14.56
N GLN A 228 -24.06 1.70 -14.28
CA GLN A 228 -24.20 0.64 -13.28
C GLN A 228 -23.70 1.05 -11.89
N GLU A 229 -23.13 2.25 -11.76
CA GLU A 229 -22.51 2.76 -10.53
C GLU A 229 -21.42 1.83 -9.97
N VAL A 230 -20.59 1.28 -10.86
CA VAL A 230 -19.53 0.33 -10.52
C VAL A 230 -18.16 0.86 -10.93
N LEU A 231 -17.18 0.58 -10.07
CA LEU A 231 -15.76 0.72 -10.34
C LEU A 231 -15.10 -0.66 -10.40
N THR A 232 -14.29 -0.89 -11.42
CA THR A 232 -13.46 -2.10 -11.56
C THR A 232 -12.07 -1.85 -10.97
N VAL A 233 -11.58 -2.75 -10.11
CA VAL A 233 -10.27 -2.59 -9.44
C VAL A 233 -9.47 -3.87 -9.39
N LEU A 234 -8.14 -3.75 -9.35
CA LEU A 234 -7.25 -4.86 -9.02
C LEU A 234 -7.18 -5.05 -7.49
N GLY A 235 -7.90 -6.07 -7.01
CA GLY A 235 -8.02 -6.41 -5.59
C GLY A 235 -6.71 -6.85 -4.94
N LYS A 236 -6.73 -7.02 -3.61
CA LYS A 236 -5.55 -7.50 -2.85
C LYS A 236 -5.12 -8.90 -3.29
N SER A 237 -6.11 -9.73 -3.63
CA SER A 237 -6.02 -11.07 -4.22
C SER A 237 -5.30 -11.12 -5.58
N GLN A 238 -5.03 -9.96 -6.19
CA GLN A 238 -4.58 -9.81 -7.57
C GLN A 238 -5.63 -10.24 -8.61
N GLN A 239 -6.89 -10.33 -8.20
CA GLN A 239 -8.02 -10.54 -9.10
C GLN A 239 -8.75 -9.23 -9.38
N ILE A 240 -9.43 -9.19 -10.53
CA ILE A 240 -10.32 -8.08 -10.87
C ILE A 240 -11.58 -8.20 -10.01
N GLU A 241 -11.88 -7.13 -9.28
CA GLU A 241 -13.01 -7.03 -8.36
C GLU A 241 -13.86 -5.79 -8.72
N LYS A 242 -15.16 -5.84 -8.38
CA LYS A 242 -16.09 -4.72 -8.56
C LYS A 242 -16.36 -4.03 -7.22
N ALA A 243 -16.25 -2.71 -7.19
CA ALA A 243 -16.57 -1.85 -6.05
C ALA A 243 -17.79 -0.97 -6.37
N PRO A 244 -18.69 -0.72 -5.41
CA PRO A 244 -19.79 0.21 -5.63
C PRO A 244 -19.28 1.65 -5.62
N LEU A 245 -19.82 2.50 -6.50
CA LEU A 245 -19.55 3.93 -6.48
C LEU A 245 -20.57 4.69 -5.62
N THR A 246 -21.85 4.30 -5.59
CA THR A 246 -22.98 5.12 -5.08
C THR A 246 -23.21 6.38 -5.93
N ASP A 247 -24.38 7.00 -5.79
CA ASP A 247 -24.81 8.20 -6.53
C ASP A 247 -23.85 9.40 -6.34
N ARG A 248 -23.29 9.56 -5.14
CA ARG A 248 -22.44 10.70 -4.78
C ARG A 248 -21.14 10.77 -5.61
N PRO A 249 -20.29 9.73 -5.66
CA PRO A 249 -19.12 9.72 -6.55
C PRO A 249 -19.46 9.82 -8.03
N VAL A 250 -20.57 9.25 -8.48
CA VAL A 250 -20.97 9.33 -9.90
C VAL A 250 -21.16 10.78 -10.34
N SER A 251 -21.84 11.60 -9.54
CA SER A 251 -22.00 13.03 -9.83
C SER A 251 -20.64 13.76 -9.89
N ALA A 252 -19.73 13.45 -8.97
CA ALA A 252 -18.41 14.06 -8.94
C ALA A 252 -17.51 13.63 -10.10
N LEU A 253 -17.57 12.35 -10.47
CA LEU A 253 -16.85 11.78 -11.59
C LEU A 253 -17.35 12.33 -12.92
N ASN A 254 -18.66 12.41 -13.14
CA ASN A 254 -19.23 12.96 -14.37
C ASN A 254 -18.78 14.41 -14.60
N ARG A 255 -18.87 15.26 -13.55
CA ARG A 255 -18.41 16.65 -13.64
C ARG A 255 -16.90 16.73 -13.89
N TRP A 256 -16.13 15.84 -13.27
CA TRP A 256 -14.69 15.77 -13.48
C TRP A 256 -14.34 15.32 -14.90
N GLN A 257 -15.00 14.29 -15.43
CA GLN A 257 -14.80 13.79 -16.79
C GLN A 257 -15.08 14.87 -17.82
N THR A 258 -16.18 15.63 -17.65
CA THR A 258 -16.51 16.76 -18.54
C THR A 258 -15.44 17.85 -18.52
N LEU A 259 -14.85 18.15 -17.36
CA LEU A 259 -13.81 19.18 -17.26
C LEU A 259 -12.45 18.70 -17.79
N LEU A 260 -12.10 17.44 -17.50
CA LEU A 260 -10.84 16.83 -17.93
C LEU A 260 -10.83 16.60 -19.45
N ASP A 261 -11.99 16.23 -20.01
CA ASP A 261 -12.23 15.91 -21.41
C ASP A 261 -11.22 14.88 -21.98
N PRO A 262 -11.10 13.69 -21.35
CA PRO A 262 -10.10 12.71 -21.77
C PRO A 262 -10.39 12.23 -23.21
N PRO A 263 -9.38 12.20 -24.12
CA PRO A 263 -9.58 11.79 -25.51
C PRO A 263 -9.91 10.29 -25.64
N THR A 264 -9.52 9.48 -24.66
CA THR A 264 -9.79 8.04 -24.61
C THR A 264 -10.03 7.58 -23.18
N ASP A 265 -10.68 6.42 -23.05
CA ASP A 265 -10.94 5.79 -21.76
C ASP A 265 -9.67 5.26 -21.06
N ALA A 266 -8.53 5.23 -21.77
CA ALA A 266 -7.24 4.83 -21.21
C ALA A 266 -6.61 5.91 -20.31
N TRP A 267 -7.12 7.15 -20.34
CA TRP A 267 -6.64 8.19 -19.45
C TRP A 267 -6.91 7.85 -17.98
N PRO A 268 -5.97 8.14 -17.06
CA PRO A 268 -6.21 7.93 -15.66
C PRO A 268 -7.35 8.83 -15.16
N VAL A 269 -8.22 8.28 -14.31
CA VAL A 269 -9.28 9.06 -13.63
C VAL A 269 -8.66 10.15 -12.76
N PHE A 270 -7.52 9.87 -12.15
CA PHE A 270 -6.78 10.84 -11.33
C PHE A 270 -5.41 11.10 -11.94
N PRO A 271 -5.26 11.99 -12.94
CA PRO A 271 -3.95 12.36 -13.46
C PRO A 271 -3.11 13.10 -12.41
N SER A 272 -1.82 12.84 -12.43
CA SER A 272 -0.83 13.63 -11.71
C SER A 272 -0.60 14.95 -12.45
N PHE A 273 -0.89 16.06 -11.78
CA PHE A 273 -0.55 17.41 -12.27
C PHE A 273 0.80 17.90 -11.73
N HIS A 274 1.69 16.95 -11.42
CA HIS A 274 3.07 17.24 -11.08
C HIS A 274 3.85 17.54 -12.36
N LEU A 275 4.33 18.77 -12.51
CA LEU A 275 4.88 19.27 -13.76
C LEU A 275 6.08 18.45 -14.26
N ALA A 276 6.99 18.05 -13.36
CA ALA A 276 8.13 17.23 -13.76
C ALA A 276 7.67 15.86 -14.30
N SER A 277 6.73 15.21 -13.61
CA SER A 277 6.20 13.91 -14.06
C SER A 277 5.46 14.01 -15.40
N LEU A 278 4.70 15.09 -15.63
CA LEU A 278 4.06 15.33 -16.92
C LEU A 278 5.09 15.54 -18.03
N ARG A 279 6.15 16.32 -17.77
CA ARG A 279 7.22 16.58 -18.75
C ARG A 279 7.98 15.31 -19.10
N ASP A 280 8.29 14.50 -18.10
CA ASP A 280 8.99 13.24 -18.32
C ASP A 280 8.11 12.27 -19.11
N ALA A 281 6.84 12.12 -18.75
CA ALA A 281 5.89 11.29 -19.48
C ALA A 281 5.66 11.77 -20.93
N ALA A 282 5.56 13.09 -21.15
CA ALA A 282 5.44 13.66 -22.49
C ALA A 282 6.71 13.40 -23.32
N ARG A 283 7.90 13.61 -22.73
CA ARG A 283 9.17 13.33 -23.40
C ARG A 283 9.27 11.89 -23.84
N SER A 284 9.05 10.94 -22.93
CA SER A 284 9.14 9.51 -23.23
C SER A 284 8.17 9.10 -24.34
N GLN A 285 6.89 9.47 -24.24
CA GLN A 285 5.90 9.09 -25.25
C GLN A 285 6.13 9.77 -26.61
N LEU A 286 6.63 11.00 -26.64
CA LEU A 286 6.97 11.67 -27.89
C LEU A 286 8.21 11.04 -28.54
N GLN A 287 9.21 10.64 -27.75
CA GLN A 287 10.38 9.91 -28.23
C GLN A 287 10.02 8.53 -28.78
N GLU A 288 9.13 7.79 -28.10
CA GLU A 288 8.61 6.49 -28.57
C GLU A 288 7.83 6.61 -29.89
N ARG A 289 7.34 7.81 -30.21
CA ARG A 289 6.63 8.11 -31.46
C ARG A 289 7.51 8.79 -32.51
N ASP A 290 8.84 8.75 -32.33
CA ASP A 290 9.82 9.36 -33.23
C ASP A 290 9.59 10.86 -33.50
N ALA A 291 9.02 11.59 -32.53
CA ALA A 291 8.85 13.03 -32.64
C ALA A 291 10.21 13.74 -32.70
N ASP A 292 10.29 14.82 -33.47
CA ASP A 292 11.53 15.58 -33.61
C ASP A 292 11.91 16.30 -32.29
N PRO A 293 13.22 16.58 -32.07
CA PRO A 293 13.68 17.21 -30.84
C PRO A 293 13.07 18.59 -30.55
N GLU A 294 12.70 19.37 -31.58
CA GLU A 294 12.10 20.70 -31.42
C GLU A 294 10.66 20.59 -30.91
N THR A 295 9.90 19.62 -31.41
CA THR A 295 8.57 19.29 -30.87
C THR A 295 8.64 18.85 -29.41
N ILE A 296 9.60 17.98 -29.07
CA ILE A 296 9.79 17.51 -27.68
C ILE A 296 10.13 18.68 -26.75
N ASP A 297 11.07 19.56 -27.14
CA ASP A 297 11.45 20.71 -26.34
C ASP A 297 10.28 21.69 -26.17
N THR A 298 9.57 21.99 -27.27
CA THR A 298 8.39 22.86 -27.27
C THR A 298 7.33 22.34 -26.29
N VAL A 299 6.92 21.08 -26.41
CA VAL A 299 5.89 20.51 -25.53
C VAL A 299 6.38 20.44 -24.08
N THR A 300 7.61 20.00 -23.83
CA THR A 300 8.10 19.87 -22.45
C THR A 300 8.43 21.21 -21.78
N SER A 301 8.52 22.31 -22.53
CA SER A 301 8.66 23.66 -21.97
C SER A 301 7.36 24.23 -21.38
N LEU A 302 6.20 23.67 -21.76
CA LEU A 302 4.88 24.17 -21.39
C LEU A 302 4.63 24.20 -19.87
N GLY A 303 3.70 25.08 -19.48
CA GLY A 303 3.09 25.09 -18.14
C GLY A 303 2.13 23.90 -17.96
N THR A 304 1.65 23.66 -16.74
CA THR A 304 0.85 22.44 -16.47
C THR A 304 -0.48 22.39 -17.20
N ALA A 305 -1.20 23.51 -17.30
CA ALA A 305 -2.49 23.55 -18.01
C ALA A 305 -2.28 23.28 -19.49
N ASP A 306 -1.42 24.07 -20.14
CA ASP A 306 -1.07 23.91 -21.57
C ASP A 306 -0.47 22.53 -21.87
N LEU A 307 0.30 21.96 -20.94
CA LEU A 307 0.84 20.62 -21.10
C LEU A 307 -0.28 19.58 -21.06
N VAL A 308 -1.27 19.69 -20.17
CA VAL A 308 -2.45 18.82 -20.17
C VAL A 308 -3.25 18.97 -21.48
N ASP A 309 -3.40 20.19 -22.01
CA ASP A 309 -3.98 20.40 -23.34
C ASP A 309 -3.17 19.67 -24.42
N ALA A 310 -1.83 19.79 -24.40
CA ALA A 310 -0.96 19.10 -25.34
C ALA A 310 -1.06 17.56 -25.22
N PHE A 311 -1.27 17.02 -24.00
CA PHE A 311 -1.56 15.60 -23.81
C PHE A 311 -2.86 15.20 -24.54
N ARG A 312 -3.93 16.02 -24.45
CA ARG A 312 -5.19 15.76 -25.16
C ARG A 312 -5.02 15.84 -26.67
N GLU A 313 -4.43 16.94 -27.17
CA GLU A 313 -4.26 17.20 -28.61
C GLU A 313 -3.42 16.14 -29.34
N ARG A 314 -2.52 15.48 -28.62
CA ARG A 314 -1.56 14.52 -29.18
C ARG A 314 -1.86 13.08 -28.79
N ASP A 315 -3.02 12.81 -28.20
CA ASP A 315 -3.41 11.48 -27.71
C ASP A 315 -2.31 10.83 -26.83
N LEU A 316 -1.67 11.63 -25.97
CA LEU A 316 -0.71 11.15 -24.98
C LEU A 316 -1.46 10.77 -23.69
N THR A 317 -0.86 9.94 -22.84
CA THR A 317 -1.45 9.54 -21.55
C THR A 317 -0.70 10.18 -20.38
N PRO A 318 -1.32 11.05 -19.57
CA PRO A 318 -0.63 11.63 -18.41
C PRO A 318 -0.36 10.56 -17.35
N PRO A 319 0.69 10.71 -16.52
CA PRO A 319 0.93 9.79 -15.43
C PRO A 319 -0.18 9.90 -14.39
N ALA A 320 -0.62 8.78 -13.81
CA ALA A 320 -1.62 8.78 -12.76
C ALA A 320 -1.08 9.31 -11.42
N LEU A 321 -2.00 9.77 -10.56
CA LEU A 321 -1.72 10.19 -9.19
C LEU A 321 -1.35 8.96 -8.36
N THR A 322 -0.21 9.05 -7.66
CA THR A 322 0.27 7.95 -6.82
C THR A 322 -0.45 7.90 -5.48
N THR A 323 -0.36 6.76 -4.79
CA THR A 323 -0.89 6.61 -3.42
C THR A 323 -0.33 7.69 -2.47
N GLU A 324 0.96 8.03 -2.60
CA GLU A 324 1.59 9.10 -1.82
C GLU A 324 1.06 10.49 -2.21
N GLY A 325 0.81 10.72 -3.50
CA GLY A 325 0.12 11.93 -3.98
C GLY A 325 -1.30 12.06 -3.40
N GLY A 326 -2.04 10.96 -3.30
CA GLY A 326 -3.35 10.92 -2.66
C GLY A 326 -3.27 11.21 -1.15
N ARG A 327 -2.29 10.65 -0.43
CA ARG A 327 -2.05 10.97 0.99
C ARG A 327 -1.74 12.45 1.19
N TYR A 328 -0.87 13.02 0.35
CA TYR A 328 -0.56 14.44 0.38
C TYR A 328 -1.80 15.30 0.14
N THR A 329 -2.63 14.92 -0.83
CA THR A 329 -3.89 15.60 -1.16
C THR A 329 -4.84 15.62 0.04
N LEU A 330 -5.08 14.47 0.67
CA LEU A 330 -5.93 14.40 1.86
C LEU A 330 -5.34 15.19 3.04
N LYS A 331 -4.03 15.13 3.26
CA LYS A 331 -3.37 15.91 4.32
C LYS A 331 -3.59 17.41 4.11
N LYS A 332 -3.32 17.90 2.89
CA LYS A 332 -3.51 19.30 2.51
C LYS A 332 -4.95 19.75 2.75
N HIS A 333 -5.93 18.99 2.27
CA HIS A 333 -7.34 19.37 2.36
C HIS A 333 -7.92 19.22 3.77
N SER A 334 -7.51 18.20 4.54
CA SER A 334 -7.91 18.07 5.95
C SER A 334 -7.46 19.28 6.76
N GLN A 335 -6.23 19.74 6.55
CA GLN A 335 -5.68 20.91 7.23
C GLN A 335 -6.37 22.21 6.79
N ALA A 336 -6.58 22.39 5.49
CA ALA A 336 -7.22 23.60 4.96
C ALA A 336 -8.71 23.70 5.34
N ALA A 337 -9.41 22.57 5.41
CA ALA A 337 -10.79 22.48 5.86
C ALA A 337 -10.94 22.49 7.40
N ALA A 338 -9.82 22.54 8.14
CA ALA A 338 -9.79 22.42 9.60
C ALA A 338 -10.60 21.21 10.12
N VAL A 339 -10.48 20.06 9.44
CA VAL A 339 -11.14 18.83 9.87
C VAL A 339 -10.60 18.43 11.24
N ASP A 340 -11.49 18.23 12.21
CA ASP A 340 -11.12 17.77 13.53
C ASP A 340 -10.56 16.34 13.46
N CYS A 341 -9.25 16.23 13.67
CA CYS A 341 -8.50 14.98 13.73
C CYS A 341 -7.66 14.93 15.02
N SER A 342 -8.06 15.64 16.09
CA SER A 342 -7.27 15.75 17.32
C SER A 342 -6.97 14.40 17.97
N ASP A 343 -7.90 13.46 17.82
CA ASP A 343 -7.82 12.12 18.43
C ASP A 343 -7.00 11.13 17.59
N ASP A 344 -6.49 11.57 16.43
CA ASP A 344 -5.72 10.75 15.51
C ASP A 344 -4.21 11.11 15.48
N SER A 345 -3.36 10.09 15.58
CA SER A 345 -1.90 10.25 15.56
C SER A 345 -1.31 10.91 14.31
N LYS A 346 -2.04 10.90 13.18
CA LYS A 346 -1.63 11.52 11.91
C LYS A 346 -2.11 12.96 11.81
N ALA A 347 -3.10 13.39 12.59
CA ALA A 347 -3.70 14.73 12.56
C ALA A 347 -4.21 15.16 11.16
N TYR A 348 -4.63 14.19 10.33
CA TYR A 348 -5.34 14.42 9.06
C TYR A 348 -6.11 13.16 8.63
N LEU A 349 -7.09 13.30 7.74
CA LEU A 349 -7.87 12.20 7.21
C LEU A 349 -7.04 11.29 6.27
N THR A 350 -7.07 9.99 6.49
CA THR A 350 -6.27 9.01 5.75
C THR A 350 -7.10 8.22 4.74
N LEU A 351 -6.48 7.75 3.66
CA LEU A 351 -7.11 6.88 2.66
C LEU A 351 -7.73 5.62 3.29
N HIS A 352 -7.05 5.06 4.29
CA HIS A 352 -7.54 3.84 4.95
C HIS A 352 -8.63 4.16 5.97
N GLY A 353 -8.58 5.32 6.63
CA GLY A 353 -9.66 5.80 7.50
C GLY A 353 -10.97 6.04 6.75
N ALA A 354 -10.91 6.51 5.50
CA ALA A 354 -12.08 6.68 4.65
C ALA A 354 -12.79 5.34 4.40
N ARG A 355 -12.01 4.34 3.96
CA ARG A 355 -12.51 2.98 3.74
C ARG A 355 -13.13 2.39 5.00
N ARG A 356 -12.49 2.54 6.15
CA ARG A 356 -13.02 2.07 7.43
C ARG A 356 -14.32 2.78 7.80
N GLY A 357 -14.40 4.09 7.62
CA GLY A 357 -15.62 4.87 7.83
C GLY A 357 -16.76 4.50 6.87
N VAL A 358 -16.46 4.06 5.64
CA VAL A 358 -17.48 3.50 4.74
C VAL A 358 -18.01 2.19 5.31
N GLY A 359 -17.13 1.26 5.68
CA GLY A 359 -17.57 0.00 6.28
C GLY A 359 -18.37 0.20 7.56
N GLU A 360 -18.00 1.20 8.37
CA GLU A 360 -18.74 1.57 9.57
C GLU A 360 -20.15 2.06 9.24
N ALA A 361 -20.29 2.93 8.24
CA ALA A 361 -21.61 3.39 7.80
C ALA A 361 -22.50 2.22 7.29
N TYR A 362 -21.91 1.25 6.60
CA TYR A 362 -22.64 0.03 6.19
C TYR A 362 -22.98 -0.87 7.37
N TYR A 363 -22.07 -1.03 8.34
CA TYR A 363 -22.31 -1.82 9.53
C TYR A 363 -23.49 -1.25 10.32
N ASP A 364 -23.48 0.07 10.55
CA ASP A 364 -24.52 0.75 11.32
C ASP A 364 -25.89 0.74 10.60
N ALA A 365 -25.90 0.80 9.27
CA ALA A 365 -27.14 0.89 8.49
C ALA A 365 -27.72 -0.47 8.03
N ALA A 366 -26.86 -1.46 7.77
CA ALA A 366 -27.23 -2.73 7.12
C ALA A 366 -26.59 -3.97 7.79
N GLY A 367 -25.74 -3.78 8.79
CA GLY A 367 -25.14 -4.86 9.58
C GLY A 367 -23.86 -5.45 8.99
N PHE A 368 -23.35 -6.45 9.69
CA PHE A 368 -22.03 -7.06 9.47
C PHE A 368 -21.81 -7.59 8.04
N SER A 369 -22.80 -8.28 7.46
CA SER A 369 -22.66 -8.94 6.17
C SER A 369 -22.42 -7.93 5.04
N ASP A 370 -23.17 -6.84 5.04
CA ASP A 370 -23.03 -5.79 4.03
C ASP A 370 -21.75 -4.98 4.22
N ALA A 371 -21.35 -4.71 5.48
CA ALA A 371 -20.05 -4.13 5.79
C ALA A 371 -18.88 -5.00 5.29
N GLN A 372 -18.96 -6.32 5.44
CA GLN A 372 -17.95 -7.24 4.90
C GLN A 372 -17.92 -7.21 3.38
N ARG A 373 -19.09 -7.24 2.73
CA ARG A 373 -19.22 -7.29 1.26
C ARG A 373 -18.76 -6.00 0.61
N VAL A 374 -19.19 -4.84 1.09
CA VAL A 374 -18.78 -3.54 0.53
C VAL A 374 -17.25 -3.36 0.60
N LEU A 375 -16.66 -3.81 1.70
CA LEU A 375 -15.21 -3.73 1.89
C LEU A 375 -14.47 -4.85 1.14
N ARG A 376 -15.11 -5.91 0.66
CA ARG A 376 -14.41 -7.03 0.00
C ARG A 376 -13.33 -7.60 0.92
N HIS A 377 -13.73 -7.96 2.15
CA HIS A 377 -12.89 -8.74 3.05
C HIS A 377 -13.07 -10.23 2.77
N GLU A 378 -11.99 -10.89 2.37
CA GLU A 378 -11.96 -12.34 2.14
C GLU A 378 -12.24 -13.12 3.43
N ASP A 379 -11.64 -12.70 4.55
CA ASP A 379 -11.81 -13.33 5.86
C ASP A 379 -12.78 -12.53 6.75
N PRO A 380 -13.94 -13.11 7.14
CA PRO A 380 -14.88 -12.50 8.08
C PRO A 380 -14.24 -12.06 9.40
N SER A 381 -13.17 -12.74 9.86
CA SER A 381 -12.44 -12.37 11.09
C SER A 381 -11.85 -10.96 11.01
N THR A 382 -11.58 -10.47 9.79
CA THR A 382 -11.09 -9.10 9.56
C THR A 382 -12.17 -8.06 9.88
N THR A 383 -13.41 -8.31 9.46
CA THR A 383 -14.56 -7.44 9.77
C THR A 383 -14.90 -7.53 11.26
N SER A 384 -14.92 -8.73 11.84
CA SER A 384 -15.21 -8.93 13.27
C SER A 384 -14.20 -8.21 14.16
N LYS A 385 -12.89 -8.33 13.89
CA LYS A 385 -11.86 -7.59 14.63
C LYS A 385 -11.99 -6.07 14.52
N MET A 386 -12.49 -5.56 13.38
CA MET A 386 -12.70 -4.13 13.20
C MET A 386 -13.87 -3.59 14.03
N TYR A 387 -14.98 -4.34 14.12
CA TYR A 387 -16.20 -3.89 14.79
C TYR A 387 -16.46 -4.54 16.16
N ALA A 388 -15.50 -5.30 16.70
CA ALA A 388 -15.65 -6.01 17.98
C ALA A 388 -16.10 -5.13 19.16
N HIS A 389 -15.72 -3.85 19.17
CA HIS A 389 -16.14 -2.91 20.21
C HIS A 389 -17.62 -2.51 20.10
N LYS A 390 -18.16 -2.43 18.88
CA LYS A 390 -19.60 -2.20 18.63
C LYS A 390 -20.40 -3.44 18.95
N GLU A 391 -19.94 -4.60 18.48
CA GLU A 391 -20.58 -5.90 18.75
C GLU A 391 -20.71 -6.17 20.25
N ALA A 392 -19.69 -5.83 21.05
CA ALA A 392 -19.76 -5.94 22.51
C ALA A 392 -20.81 -5.00 23.14
N GLY A 393 -20.96 -3.78 22.60
CA GLY A 393 -22.00 -2.83 23.03
C GLY A 393 -23.40 -3.32 22.67
N GLU A 394 -23.61 -3.73 21.42
CA GLU A 394 -24.89 -4.30 20.97
C GLU A 394 -25.27 -5.55 21.76
N LEU A 395 -24.32 -6.46 22.03
CA LEU A 395 -24.54 -7.62 22.89
C LEU A 395 -24.89 -7.24 24.33
N SER A 396 -24.37 -6.11 24.82
CA SER A 396 -24.74 -5.58 26.14
C SER A 396 -26.17 -5.04 26.15
N ASP A 397 -26.60 -4.36 25.08
CA ASP A 397 -27.95 -3.83 24.94
C ASP A 397 -28.97 -4.98 24.77
N VAL A 398 -28.67 -5.95 23.89
CA VAL A 398 -29.45 -7.18 23.72
C VAL A 398 -29.49 -7.98 25.01
N GLY A 399 -28.35 -8.11 25.71
CA GLY A 399 -28.29 -8.75 27.02
C GLY A 399 -29.18 -8.03 28.03
N SER A 400 -29.17 -6.70 28.05
CA SER A 400 -30.04 -5.90 28.90
C SER A 400 -31.52 -6.19 28.60
N ASP A 401 -31.93 -6.24 27.33
CA ASP A 401 -33.30 -6.58 26.96
C ASP A 401 -33.70 -8.01 27.34
N ILE A 402 -32.81 -9.00 27.16
CA ILE A 402 -33.04 -10.40 27.54
C ILE A 402 -33.21 -10.55 29.05
N PHE A 403 -32.37 -9.86 29.84
CA PHE A 403 -32.37 -9.97 31.30
C PHE A 403 -33.30 -8.96 32.00
N SER A 404 -33.90 -8.01 31.27
CA SER A 404 -34.91 -7.09 31.81
C SER A 404 -36.35 -7.57 31.60
N ALA A 405 -36.57 -8.62 30.81
CA ALA A 405 -37.90 -9.12 30.48
C ALA A 405 -38.56 -10.00 31.58
N ASP A 406 -37.86 -10.24 32.70
CA ASP A 406 -38.32 -11.09 33.83
C ASP A 406 -38.45 -10.35 35.18
N GLU A 407 -38.53 -9.02 35.20
CA GLU A 407 -39.05 -8.23 36.34
C GLU A 407 -40.44 -7.66 36.04
#